data_AF-A0A7J7I5A6-F1
#
_entry.id   AF-A0A7J7I5A6-F1
#
_cell.length_a   1.000
_cell.length_b   1.000
_cell.length_c   1.000
_cell.angle_alpha   90.00
_cell.angle_beta   90.00
_cell.angle_gamma   90.00
#
_symmetry.space_group_name_H-M   'P 1'
#
loop_
_entity.id
_entity.type
_entity.pdbx_description
1 polymer ?
#
loop_
_entity_poly.entity_id
_entity_poly.type
_entity_poly.pdbx_seq_one_letter_code
_entity_poly.pdbx_strand_id
1 'polypeptide(L)'
;MLTIALYLYSLLCLLSSTTATTPRYTPTDYFFLNSGSSSNATSQDSRSWDGDATSKFSPSNIDTTSSPFTTSEQDSSIPDIPFLTTCIFTSKFTYTFPIYSDPKFIHLYFYLATYSNLDRSKSYLSVTATNYTLLTSFNAFLNVFALVSQKSSLVKEFILNVRYTQKLDITFNPPPNLYTFINGIEVVSIPNNFYVKGVMENGFGSF
;
A
#
# COMPACT_ATOMS: atom_id res chain seq x y z
N MET A 1 -32.35 -50.16 17.91
CA MET A 1 -33.06 -49.00 17.30
C MET A 1 -32.58 -47.66 17.84
N LEU A 2 -32.45 -47.49 19.17
CA LEU A 2 -32.03 -46.21 19.78
C LEU A 2 -30.61 -45.75 19.36
N THR A 3 -29.64 -46.66 19.27
CA THR A 3 -28.26 -46.38 18.85
C THR A 3 -28.16 -45.91 17.40
N ILE A 4 -28.94 -46.51 16.50
CA ILE A 4 -29.01 -46.13 15.09
C ILE A 4 -29.65 -44.74 14.96
N ALA A 5 -30.70 -44.45 15.75
CA ALA A 5 -31.32 -43.13 15.78
C ALA A 5 -30.36 -42.03 16.28
N LEU A 6 -29.57 -42.31 17.31
CA LEU A 6 -28.54 -41.38 17.82
C LEU A 6 -27.42 -41.13 16.79
N TYR A 7 -26.99 -42.17 16.06
CA TYR A 7 -25.99 -42.04 15.01
C TYR A 7 -26.50 -41.21 13.82
N LEU A 8 -27.75 -41.45 13.40
CA LEU A 8 -28.40 -40.67 12.34
C LEU A 8 -28.61 -39.22 12.76
N TYR A 9 -28.98 -38.96 14.02
CA TYR A 9 -29.11 -37.61 14.55
C TYR A 9 -27.76 -36.87 14.61
N SER A 10 -26.70 -37.55 15.05
CA SER A 10 -25.33 -37.00 15.04
C SER A 10 -24.85 -36.69 13.62
N LEU A 11 -25.11 -37.58 12.66
CA LEU A 11 -24.79 -37.36 11.25
C LEU A 11 -25.59 -36.18 10.68
N LEU A 12 -26.86 -36.05 11.03
CA LEU A 12 -27.70 -34.93 10.63
C LEU A 12 -27.21 -33.59 11.21
N CYS A 13 -26.76 -33.57 12.48
CA CYS A 13 -26.15 -32.39 13.08
C CYS A 13 -24.83 -31.99 12.40
N LEU A 14 -23.99 -32.97 12.02
CA LEU A 14 -22.75 -32.74 11.26
C LEU A 14 -23.01 -32.26 9.82
N LEU A 15 -24.11 -32.69 9.20
CA LEU A 15 -24.54 -32.21 7.88
C LEU A 15 -25.24 -30.83 7.97
N SER A 16 -25.79 -30.50 9.14
CA SER A 16 -26.49 -29.23 9.41
C SER A 16 -25.55 -28.12 9.89
N SER A 17 -24.26 -28.40 10.11
CA SER A 17 -23.25 -27.34 10.26
C SER A 17 -23.03 -26.69 8.90
N THR A 18 -24.00 -25.88 8.48
CA THR A 18 -23.81 -24.94 7.39
C THR A 18 -22.62 -24.07 7.77
N THR A 19 -21.59 -24.08 6.92
CA THR A 19 -20.52 -23.10 6.99
C THR A 19 -21.18 -21.74 6.79
N ALA A 20 -21.49 -21.03 7.86
CA ALA A 20 -21.94 -19.65 7.79
C ALA A 20 -20.79 -18.85 7.16
N THR A 21 -20.86 -18.68 5.83
CA THR A 21 -19.93 -17.84 5.11
C THR A 21 -20.25 -16.41 5.50
N THR A 22 -19.49 -15.86 6.43
CA THR A 22 -19.51 -14.42 6.69
C THR A 22 -19.27 -13.72 5.34
N PRO A 23 -20.14 -12.78 4.93
CA PRO A 23 -19.93 -12.06 3.68
C PRO A 23 -18.55 -11.40 3.71
N ARG A 24 -17.83 -11.46 2.57
CA ARG A 24 -16.55 -10.77 2.45
C ARG A 24 -16.77 -9.28 2.68
N TYR A 25 -15.84 -8.67 3.41
CA TYR A 25 -15.88 -7.24 3.62
C TYR A 25 -15.66 -6.51 2.28
N THR A 26 -16.51 -5.52 2.02
CA THR A 26 -16.36 -4.62 0.87
C THR A 26 -15.88 -3.26 1.40
N PRO A 27 -14.68 -2.81 1.03
CA PRO A 27 -14.15 -1.53 1.46
C PRO A 27 -14.96 -0.38 0.83
N THR A 28 -15.18 0.68 1.61
CA THR A 28 -15.87 1.90 1.14
C THR A 28 -14.98 2.76 0.26
N ASP A 29 -13.69 2.86 0.60
CA ASP A 29 -12.65 3.47 -0.21
C ASP A 29 -11.70 2.40 -0.72
N TYR A 30 -11.37 2.44 -2.02
CA TYR A 30 -10.57 1.43 -2.70
C TYR A 30 -9.82 2.08 -3.86
N PHE A 31 -8.59 2.52 -3.60
CA PHE A 31 -7.77 3.26 -4.57
C PHE A 31 -6.43 2.56 -4.81
N PHE A 32 -6.09 2.40 -6.09
CA PHE A 32 -4.88 1.75 -6.57
C PHE A 32 -4.24 2.63 -7.63
N LEU A 33 -3.06 3.17 -7.34
CA LEU A 33 -2.28 3.96 -8.29
C LEU A 33 -1.05 3.18 -8.72
N ASN A 34 -0.90 3.00 -10.02
CA ASN A 34 0.31 2.48 -10.66
C ASN A 34 1.15 3.67 -11.12
N SER A 35 2.18 3.99 -10.34
CA SER A 35 3.00 5.19 -10.55
C SER A 35 3.94 5.03 -11.74
N GLY A 36 4.05 6.08 -12.55
CA GLY A 36 4.80 6.09 -13.79
C GLY A 36 4.08 5.42 -14.98
N SER A 37 2.82 5.00 -14.80
CA SER A 37 2.00 4.45 -15.88
C SER A 37 1.11 5.52 -16.50
N SER A 38 1.03 5.53 -17.83
CA SER A 38 0.15 6.43 -18.58
C SER A 38 -1.27 5.88 -18.79
N SER A 39 -1.49 4.62 -18.42
CA SER A 39 -2.78 3.95 -18.60
C SER A 39 -3.14 3.08 -17.40
N ASN A 40 -4.43 2.82 -17.28
CA ASN A 40 -4.96 1.88 -16.32
C ASN A 40 -4.59 0.45 -16.72
N ALA A 41 -4.36 -0.40 -15.72
CA ALA A 41 -4.00 -1.80 -15.92
C ALA A 41 -4.60 -2.69 -14.84
N THR A 42 -4.79 -3.96 -15.16
CA THR A 42 -5.31 -4.96 -14.21
C THR A 42 -4.18 -5.89 -13.78
N SER A 43 -3.95 -6.00 -12.47
CA SER A 43 -2.94 -6.90 -11.91
C SER A 43 -3.38 -8.37 -11.98
N GLN A 44 -2.45 -9.30 -11.75
CA GLN A 44 -2.70 -10.75 -11.82
C GLN A 44 -3.78 -11.24 -10.84
N ASP A 45 -3.97 -10.53 -9.73
CA ASP A 45 -5.02 -10.76 -8.74
C ASP A 45 -6.36 -10.07 -9.09
N SER A 46 -6.52 -9.63 -10.34
CA SER A 46 -7.72 -8.98 -10.89
C SER A 46 -8.09 -7.63 -10.25
N ARG A 47 -7.13 -6.92 -9.65
CA ARG A 47 -7.34 -5.54 -9.18
C ARG A 47 -7.06 -4.53 -10.29
N SER A 48 -7.91 -3.53 -10.44
CA SER A 48 -7.71 -2.42 -11.38
C SER A 48 -6.85 -1.34 -10.74
N TRP A 49 -5.75 -0.98 -11.40
CA TRP A 49 -4.84 0.09 -11.00
C TRP A 49 -4.92 1.24 -11.99
N ASP A 50 -5.08 2.45 -11.47
CA ASP A 50 -5.10 3.67 -12.25
C ASP A 50 -3.67 4.13 -12.58
N GLY A 51 -3.40 4.46 -13.83
CA GLY A 51 -2.13 5.08 -14.21
C GLY A 51 -2.05 6.51 -13.67
N ASP A 52 -0.97 6.85 -12.98
CA ASP A 52 -0.87 8.14 -12.30
C ASP A 52 -0.71 9.33 -13.25
N ALA A 53 -0.26 9.16 -14.49
CA ALA A 53 -0.12 10.29 -15.42
C ALA A 53 -1.48 10.96 -15.74
N THR A 54 -2.58 10.21 -15.70
CA THR A 54 -3.93 10.73 -16.03
C THR A 54 -4.91 10.60 -14.87
N SER A 55 -4.47 10.11 -13.71
CA SER A 55 -5.36 9.90 -12.58
C SER A 55 -5.78 11.22 -11.94
N LYS A 56 -7.06 11.32 -11.57
CA LYS A 56 -7.61 12.46 -10.80
C LYS A 56 -7.01 12.58 -9.39
N PHE A 57 -6.31 11.54 -8.91
CA PHE A 57 -5.65 11.54 -7.60
C PHE A 57 -4.24 12.12 -7.65
N SER A 58 -3.69 12.25 -8.86
CA SER A 58 -2.34 12.77 -9.09
C SER A 58 -2.25 14.27 -8.91
N PRO A 59 -1.08 14.78 -8.52
CA PRO A 59 -0.83 16.21 -8.49
C PRO A 59 -1.00 16.81 -9.90
N SER A 60 -1.63 17.99 -9.99
CA SER A 60 -1.91 18.66 -11.27
C SER A 60 -0.66 19.02 -12.07
N ASN A 61 0.50 19.06 -11.42
CA ASN A 61 1.80 19.35 -12.01
C ASN A 61 2.69 18.12 -12.13
N ILE A 62 2.14 16.91 -12.09
CA ILE A 62 2.90 15.65 -12.19
C ILE A 62 3.79 15.62 -13.43
N ASP A 63 3.32 16.12 -14.58
CA ASP A 63 4.07 16.13 -15.84
C ASP A 63 5.37 16.96 -15.81
N THR A 64 5.48 17.91 -14.88
CA THR A 64 6.63 18.84 -14.79
C THR A 64 7.51 18.59 -13.57
N THR A 65 6.98 17.91 -12.56
CA THR A 65 7.67 17.66 -11.28
C THR A 65 8.12 16.22 -11.09
N SER A 66 7.78 15.36 -12.05
CA SER A 66 8.04 13.94 -11.98
C SER A 66 8.66 13.42 -13.28
N SER A 67 9.28 12.26 -13.19
CA SER A 67 9.84 11.54 -14.32
C SER A 67 9.40 10.08 -14.25
N PRO A 68 8.49 9.63 -15.15
CA PRO A 68 8.09 8.24 -15.20
C PRO A 68 9.23 7.38 -15.77
N PHE A 69 9.39 6.17 -15.23
CA PHE A 69 10.36 5.19 -15.70
C PHE A 69 9.76 3.79 -15.68
N THR A 70 10.19 2.98 -16.65
CA THR A 70 9.94 1.54 -16.69
C THR A 70 11.28 0.84 -16.57
N THR A 71 11.43 -0.07 -15.61
CA THR A 71 12.68 -0.81 -15.46
C THR A 71 12.71 -2.03 -16.38
N SER A 72 13.90 -2.37 -16.86
CA SER A 72 14.18 -3.63 -17.57
C SER A 72 14.69 -4.73 -16.63
N GLU A 73 15.02 -4.38 -15.38
CA GLU A 73 15.41 -5.36 -14.36
C GLU A 73 14.16 -6.08 -13.89
N GLN A 74 13.89 -7.29 -14.39
CA GLN A 74 12.71 -8.05 -14.03
C GLN A 74 13.08 -9.28 -13.21
N ASP A 75 12.60 -9.32 -11.98
CA ASP A 75 12.59 -10.52 -11.16
C ASP A 75 11.28 -11.27 -11.44
N SER A 76 11.38 -12.45 -12.06
CA SER A 76 10.21 -13.27 -12.44
C SER A 76 9.28 -13.64 -11.28
N SER A 77 9.73 -13.51 -10.04
CA SER A 77 8.91 -13.76 -8.84
C SER A 77 8.05 -12.57 -8.43
N ILE A 78 8.26 -11.39 -9.01
CA ILE A 78 7.57 -10.14 -8.68
C ILE A 78 6.56 -9.82 -9.79
N PRO A 79 5.30 -9.51 -9.44
CA PRO A 79 4.30 -9.15 -10.44
C PRO A 79 4.63 -7.79 -11.07
N ASP A 80 4.34 -7.64 -12.36
CA ASP A 80 4.60 -6.38 -13.08
C ASP A 80 3.81 -5.20 -12.51
N ILE A 81 2.58 -5.43 -12.07
CA ILE A 81 1.73 -4.37 -11.49
C ILE A 81 1.69 -4.55 -9.97
N PRO A 82 2.06 -3.53 -9.16
CA PRO A 82 2.43 -2.16 -9.56
C PRO A 82 3.96 -1.91 -9.66
N PHE A 83 4.81 -2.94 -9.77
CA PHE A 83 6.26 -2.79 -9.54
C PHE A 83 7.11 -2.40 -10.76
N LEU A 84 6.63 -2.67 -11.99
CA LEU A 84 7.42 -2.51 -13.22
C LEU A 84 7.65 -1.04 -13.60
N THR A 85 6.66 -0.19 -13.31
CA THR A 85 6.72 1.25 -13.52
C THR A 85 7.00 1.98 -12.21
N THR A 86 7.63 3.13 -12.30
CA THR A 86 7.83 4.03 -11.16
C THR A 86 7.71 5.47 -11.62
N CYS A 87 7.34 6.34 -10.70
CA CYS A 87 7.52 7.77 -10.87
C CYS A 87 8.64 8.27 -9.95
N ILE A 88 9.53 9.10 -10.47
CA ILE A 88 10.68 9.68 -9.75
C ILE A 88 10.43 11.17 -9.55
N PHE A 89 10.72 11.65 -8.35
CA PHE A 89 10.47 13.03 -7.97
C PHE A 89 11.68 13.62 -7.25
N THR A 90 12.03 14.84 -7.62
CA THR A 90 13.14 15.62 -7.04
C THR A 90 12.65 16.83 -6.25
N SER A 91 11.33 17.02 -6.18
CA SER A 91 10.66 18.09 -5.45
C SER A 91 9.46 17.52 -4.70
N LYS A 92 8.93 18.28 -3.74
CA LYS A 92 7.73 17.90 -2.99
C LYS A 92 6.53 17.69 -3.92
N PHE A 93 5.79 16.60 -3.72
CA PHE A 93 4.56 16.31 -4.43
C PHE A 93 3.54 15.59 -3.52
N THR A 94 2.27 15.65 -3.90
CA THR A 94 1.17 15.12 -3.08
C THR A 94 0.12 14.44 -3.96
N TYR A 95 -0.16 13.16 -3.68
CA TYR A 95 -1.35 12.47 -4.15
C TYR A 95 -2.52 12.76 -3.21
N THR A 96 -3.70 13.02 -3.75
CA THR A 96 -4.90 13.36 -2.98
C THR A 96 -6.03 12.40 -3.28
N PHE A 97 -6.50 11.70 -2.24
CA PHE A 97 -7.62 10.75 -2.36
C PHE A 97 -8.84 11.29 -1.62
N PRO A 98 -10.03 11.38 -2.25
CA PRO A 98 -11.27 11.61 -1.53
C PRO A 98 -11.59 10.34 -0.73
N ILE A 99 -11.84 10.49 0.57
CA ILE A 99 -12.08 9.34 1.45
C ILE A 99 -13.24 9.60 2.41
N TYR A 100 -13.84 8.52 2.89
CA TYR A 100 -14.71 8.54 4.05
C TYR A 100 -13.89 8.57 5.36
N SER A 101 -14.55 8.99 6.44
CA SER A 101 -13.98 9.04 7.78
C SER A 101 -14.04 7.67 8.46
N ASP A 102 -13.04 6.85 8.16
CA ASP A 102 -12.87 5.48 8.66
C ASP A 102 -11.39 5.09 8.55
N PRO A 103 -10.95 4.05 9.28
CA PRO A 103 -9.56 3.64 9.24
C PRO A 103 -9.16 3.11 7.86
N LYS A 104 -7.90 3.35 7.48
CA LYS A 104 -7.35 3.01 6.16
C LYS A 104 -6.10 2.16 6.29
N PHE A 105 -5.99 1.14 5.46
CA PHE A 105 -4.69 0.60 5.04
C PHE A 105 -4.09 1.53 4.00
N ILE A 106 -2.79 1.78 4.13
CA ILE A 106 -1.97 2.43 3.12
C ILE A 106 -0.80 1.51 2.84
N HIS A 107 -0.68 1.01 1.61
CA HIS A 107 0.51 0.31 1.15
C HIS A 107 1.27 1.18 0.16
N LEU A 108 2.57 1.32 0.41
CA LEU A 108 3.51 1.96 -0.49
C LEU A 108 4.41 0.89 -1.09
N TYR A 109 4.38 0.76 -2.41
CA TYR A 109 5.08 -0.26 -3.16
C TYR A 109 6.37 0.31 -3.76
N PHE A 110 7.48 -0.35 -3.47
CA PHE A 110 8.81 0.02 -3.96
C PHE A 110 9.46 -1.20 -4.63
N TYR A 111 9.94 -1.03 -5.84
CA TYR A 111 10.79 -1.99 -6.52
C TYR A 111 12.22 -1.46 -6.54
N LEU A 112 13.17 -2.28 -6.10
CA LEU A 112 14.55 -1.88 -5.84
C LEU A 112 15.44 -2.09 -7.07
N ALA A 113 14.97 -1.64 -8.22
CA ALA A 113 15.70 -1.69 -9.47
C ALA A 113 16.61 -0.46 -9.69
N THR A 114 17.48 -0.53 -10.68
CA THR A 114 18.13 0.67 -11.22
C THR A 114 17.16 1.44 -12.09
N TYR A 115 16.94 2.71 -11.77
CA TYR A 115 16.17 3.63 -12.59
C TYR A 115 17.09 4.63 -13.27
N SER A 116 17.24 4.51 -14.60
CA SER A 116 18.20 5.32 -15.37
C SER A 116 19.62 5.20 -14.80
N ASN A 117 20.37 6.30 -14.74
CA ASN A 117 21.70 6.39 -14.13
C ASN A 117 21.66 7.01 -12.72
N LEU A 118 20.53 6.91 -12.01
CA LEU A 118 20.39 7.50 -10.68
C LEU A 118 21.12 6.68 -9.62
N ASP A 119 21.85 7.39 -8.77
CA ASP A 119 22.58 6.82 -7.65
C ASP A 119 21.61 6.40 -6.53
N ARG A 120 21.47 5.08 -6.33
CA ARG A 120 20.61 4.48 -5.30
C ARG A 120 20.88 5.01 -3.89
N SER A 121 22.11 5.45 -3.59
CA SER A 121 22.47 6.03 -2.30
C SER A 121 21.80 7.39 -2.05
N LYS A 122 21.36 8.07 -3.11
CA LYS A 122 20.66 9.37 -3.07
C LYS A 122 19.13 9.25 -3.04
N SER A 123 18.61 8.03 -2.95
CA SER A 123 17.18 7.79 -2.82
C SER A 123 16.73 7.89 -1.36
N TYR A 124 15.96 8.91 -1.02
CA TYR A 124 15.44 9.11 0.33
C TYR A 124 13.94 9.41 0.31
N LEU A 125 13.20 8.56 1.01
CA LEU A 125 11.77 8.59 1.17
C LEU A 125 11.45 9.34 2.47
N SER A 126 10.84 10.52 2.35
CA SER A 126 10.15 11.18 3.48
C SER A 126 8.69 11.34 3.08
N VAL A 127 7.81 10.62 3.77
CA VAL A 127 6.41 10.47 3.39
C VAL A 127 5.53 10.87 4.56
N THR A 128 4.58 11.74 4.31
CA THR A 128 3.53 12.11 5.27
C THR A 128 2.17 11.78 4.69
N ALA A 129 1.24 11.32 5.53
CA ALA A 129 -0.15 11.13 5.17
C ALA A 129 -1.01 12.05 6.05
N THR A 130 -1.55 13.10 5.44
CA THR A 130 -2.24 14.20 6.12
C THR A 130 -1.36 14.81 7.23
N ASN A 131 -1.58 14.44 8.49
CA ASN A 131 -0.87 14.94 9.67
C ASN A 131 0.09 13.91 10.29
N TYR A 132 0.22 12.72 9.69
CA TYR A 132 1.10 11.65 10.18
C TYR A 132 2.36 11.57 9.34
N THR A 133 3.50 11.40 9.99
CA THR A 133 4.75 11.03 9.32
C THR A 133 4.82 9.51 9.21
N LEU A 134 4.85 8.99 7.99
CA LEU A 134 4.92 7.55 7.72
C LEU A 134 6.37 7.07 7.60
N LEU A 135 7.18 7.85 6.89
CA LEU A 135 8.61 7.57 6.66
C LEU A 135 9.39 8.87 6.81
N THR A 136 10.56 8.79 7.42
CA THR A 136 11.49 9.92 7.58
C THR A 136 12.87 9.49 7.12
N SER A 137 13.42 10.17 6.12
CA SER A 137 14.79 9.92 5.63
C SER A 137 15.11 8.43 5.39
N PHE A 138 14.15 7.70 4.82
CA PHE A 138 14.28 6.26 4.62
C PHE A 138 14.87 5.95 3.24
N ASN A 139 16.00 5.25 3.18
CA ASN A 139 16.56 4.74 1.92
C ASN A 139 16.16 3.28 1.72
N ALA A 140 15.32 3.00 0.73
CA ALA A 140 14.78 1.66 0.50
C ALA A 140 15.86 0.64 0.10
N PHE A 141 16.86 1.07 -0.68
CA PHE A 141 17.94 0.20 -1.14
C PHE A 141 18.82 -0.25 0.02
N LEU A 142 19.27 0.67 0.87
CA LEU A 142 20.15 0.34 2.01
C LEU A 142 19.50 -0.58 3.04
N ASN A 143 18.19 -0.43 3.26
CA ASN A 143 17.48 -1.22 4.26
C ASN A 143 17.27 -2.68 3.83
N VAL A 144 17.13 -2.97 2.54
CA VAL A 144 16.93 -4.35 2.08
C VAL A 144 18.24 -5.12 1.93
N PHE A 145 19.38 -4.45 1.66
CA PHE A 145 20.70 -5.10 1.78
C PHE A 145 20.97 -5.68 3.19
N ALA A 146 20.35 -5.12 4.23
CA ALA A 146 20.49 -5.61 5.60
C ALA A 146 19.57 -6.81 5.94
N LEU A 147 18.60 -7.15 5.08
CA LEU A 147 17.70 -8.29 5.29
C LEU A 147 18.33 -9.55 4.68
N VAL A 148 18.27 -10.67 5.41
CA VAL A 148 18.86 -11.98 5.05
C VAL A 148 18.35 -12.52 3.69
N SER A 149 17.21 -12.02 3.21
CA SER A 149 16.70 -12.26 1.88
C SER A 149 16.83 -10.96 1.09
N GLN A 150 17.71 -10.93 0.09
CA GLN A 150 17.88 -9.84 -0.87
C GLN A 150 16.60 -9.70 -1.73
N LYS A 151 15.53 -9.16 -1.14
CA LYS A 151 14.26 -8.98 -1.85
C LYS A 151 14.42 -7.83 -2.84
N SER A 152 14.01 -8.07 -4.07
CA SER A 152 14.03 -7.04 -5.11
C SER A 152 12.87 -6.03 -4.95
N SER A 153 11.90 -6.29 -4.05
CA SER A 153 10.80 -5.37 -3.73
C SER A 153 10.58 -5.17 -2.23
N LEU A 154 9.93 -4.06 -1.89
CA LEU A 154 9.55 -3.65 -0.55
C LEU A 154 8.13 -3.09 -0.57
N VAL A 155 7.29 -3.57 0.34
CA VAL A 155 5.97 -3.00 0.60
C VAL A 155 5.96 -2.45 2.02
N LYS A 156 5.62 -1.17 2.18
CA LYS A 156 5.43 -0.54 3.49
C LYS A 156 3.94 -0.42 3.78
N GLU A 157 3.48 -1.10 4.83
CA GLU A 157 2.11 -1.06 5.28
C GLU A 157 1.94 -0.12 6.48
N PHE A 158 0.89 0.71 6.41
CA PHE A 158 0.49 1.61 7.48
C PHE A 158 -1.01 1.54 7.69
N ILE A 159 -1.43 1.81 8.92
CA ILE A 159 -2.84 1.84 9.31
C ILE A 159 -3.11 3.18 9.95
N LEU A 160 -3.95 3.98 9.29
CA LEU A 160 -4.28 5.31 9.77
C LEU A 160 -5.75 5.42 10.08
N ASN A 161 -6.05 5.98 11.24
CA ASN A 161 -7.40 6.36 11.60
C ASN A 161 -7.63 7.80 11.13
N VAL A 162 -8.13 7.95 9.91
CA VAL A 162 -8.38 9.27 9.32
C VAL A 162 -9.78 9.73 9.74
N ARG A 163 -9.82 10.62 10.73
CA ARG A 163 -11.06 11.15 11.29
C ARG A 163 -11.19 12.63 10.95
N TYR A 164 -12.42 13.06 10.70
CA TYR A 164 -12.76 14.48 10.53
C TYR A 164 -12.17 15.15 9.28
N THR A 165 -11.67 14.36 8.31
CA THR A 165 -11.29 14.84 6.98
C THR A 165 -12.02 14.03 5.92
N GLN A 166 -12.23 14.64 4.76
CA GLN A 166 -12.82 14.01 3.57
C GLN A 166 -11.77 13.70 2.49
N LYS A 167 -10.50 13.92 2.83
CA LYS A 167 -9.36 13.70 1.95
C LYS A 167 -8.16 13.16 2.71
N LEU A 168 -7.38 12.35 2.00
CA LEU A 168 -6.10 11.83 2.42
C LEU A 168 -5.03 12.36 1.47
N ASP A 169 -4.13 13.19 2.02
CA ASP A 169 -3.04 13.79 1.25
C ASP A 169 -1.76 13.00 1.55
N ILE A 170 -1.33 12.15 0.62
CA ILE A 170 -0.05 11.42 0.72
C ILE A 170 1.03 12.25 0.03
N THR A 171 1.88 12.86 0.84
CA THR A 171 2.92 13.78 0.41
C THR A 171 4.27 13.14 0.54
N PHE A 172 5.06 13.24 -0.52
CA PHE A 172 6.44 12.82 -0.56
C PHE A 172 7.31 14.06 -0.70
N ASN A 173 8.36 14.13 0.12
CA ASN A 173 9.21 15.31 0.22
C ASN A 173 10.68 14.88 0.19
N PRO A 174 11.29 14.76 -1.01
CA PRO A 174 12.71 14.46 -1.10
C PRO A 174 13.53 15.63 -0.53
N PRO A 175 14.65 15.37 0.17
CA PRO A 175 15.57 16.42 0.56
C PRO A 175 16.25 17.08 -0.66
N PRO A 176 16.83 18.28 -0.52
CA PRO A 176 17.51 18.97 -1.62
C PRO A 176 18.62 18.10 -2.25
N ASN A 177 18.69 18.10 -3.59
CA ASN A 177 19.64 17.33 -4.40
C ASN A 177 19.52 15.79 -4.29
N LEU A 178 18.47 15.30 -3.64
CA LEU A 178 18.12 13.88 -3.53
C LEU A 178 16.82 13.62 -4.29
N TYR A 179 16.45 12.35 -4.41
CA TYR A 179 15.21 11.97 -5.08
C TYR A 179 14.43 10.94 -4.26
N THR A 180 13.15 10.84 -4.57
CA THR A 180 12.25 9.81 -4.07
C THR A 180 11.61 9.12 -5.27
N PHE A 181 11.22 7.87 -5.09
CA PHE A 181 10.49 7.11 -6.10
C PHE A 181 9.37 6.33 -5.43
N ILE A 182 8.36 5.99 -6.21
CA ILE A 182 7.25 5.14 -5.78
C ILE A 182 6.72 4.40 -7.01
N ASN A 183 6.45 3.10 -6.85
CA ASN A 183 5.94 2.25 -7.91
C ASN A 183 4.42 2.14 -7.84
N GLY A 184 3.87 2.03 -6.64
CA GLY A 184 2.43 2.04 -6.47
C GLY A 184 1.97 2.48 -5.09
N ILE A 185 0.72 2.93 -5.04
CA ILE A 185 0.04 3.35 -3.82
C ILE A 185 -1.30 2.63 -3.76
N GLU A 186 -1.56 1.97 -2.65
CA GLU A 186 -2.86 1.38 -2.32
C GLU A 186 -3.43 2.06 -1.09
N VAL A 187 -4.68 2.51 -1.18
CA VAL A 187 -5.45 3.08 -0.07
C VAL A 187 -6.79 2.35 0.01
N VAL A 188 -7.01 1.64 1.11
CA VAL A 188 -8.19 0.78 1.27
C VAL A 188 -8.82 0.98 2.63
N SER A 189 -10.13 1.18 2.68
CA SER A 189 -10.92 1.17 3.92
C SER A 189 -10.82 -0.16 4.63
N ILE A 190 -10.77 -0.12 5.96
CA ILE A 190 -10.81 -1.33 6.79
C ILE A 190 -12.02 -1.32 7.72
N PRO A 191 -12.51 -2.49 8.13
CA PRO A 191 -13.57 -2.57 9.13
C PRO A 191 -13.16 -1.85 10.42
N ASN A 192 -14.11 -1.14 11.02
CA ASN A 192 -13.95 -0.66 12.38
C ASN A 192 -13.65 -1.85 13.31
N ASN A 193 -12.65 -1.71 14.16
CA ASN A 193 -12.17 -2.73 15.12
C ASN A 193 -11.41 -3.91 14.51
N PHE A 194 -10.87 -3.80 13.28
CA PHE A 194 -9.98 -4.84 12.74
C PHE A 194 -8.70 -5.03 13.60
N TYR A 195 -8.25 -3.97 14.26
CA TYR A 195 -7.20 -4.02 15.28
C TYR A 195 -7.80 -3.72 16.65
N VAL A 196 -7.44 -4.55 17.63
CA VAL A 196 -7.73 -4.28 19.04
C VAL A 196 -7.00 -2.99 19.41
N LYS A 197 -7.71 -2.01 19.97
CA LYS A 197 -7.04 -0.87 20.60
C LYS A 197 -6.14 -1.43 21.69
N GLY A 198 -4.83 -1.26 21.55
CA GLY A 198 -3.91 -1.48 22.66
C GLY A 198 -4.46 -0.74 23.87
N VAL A 199 -4.65 -1.45 24.97
CA VAL A 199 -4.92 -0.80 26.25
C VAL A 199 -3.68 0.03 26.50
N MET A 200 -3.82 1.36 26.39
CA MET A 200 -2.82 2.27 26.93
C MET A 200 -2.91 2.09 28.44
N GLU A 201 -2.22 1.07 28.97
CA GLU A 201 -1.88 1.09 30.38
C GLU A 201 -1.07 2.37 30.59
N ASN A 202 -1.61 3.25 31.42
CA ASN A 202 -0.90 4.41 31.92
C ASN A 202 0.36 3.91 32.65
N GLY A 203 1.48 3.82 31.95
CA GLY A 203 2.72 3.31 32.52
C GLY A 203 3.87 3.34 31.53
N PHE A 204 4.65 4.41 31.60
CA PHE A 204 6.04 4.56 31.15
C PHE A 204 6.67 3.44 30.31
N GLY A 205 7.03 3.79 29.07
CA GLY A 205 7.96 3.02 28.25
C GLY A 205 8.61 3.93 27.22
N SER A 206 9.62 4.68 27.64
CA SER A 206 10.56 5.37 26.76
C SER A 206 11.40 4.36 26.00
N PHE A 207 11.53 4.55 24.69
CA PHE A 207 12.73 4.16 23.94
C PHE A 207 13.50 5.43 23.58
#